data_AF-A0A259YA09-F1
#
_entry.id   AF-A0A259YA09-F1
#
_cell.length_a   1.000
_cell.length_b   1.000
_cell.length_c   1.000
_cell.angle_alpha   90.00
_cell.angle_beta   90.00
_cell.angle_gamma   90.00
#
_symmetry.space_group_name_H-M   'P 1'
#
loop_
_entity.id
_entity.type
_entity.pdbx_description
1 polymer ?
#
loop_
_entity_poly.entity_id
_entity_poly.type
_entity_poly.pdbx_seq_one_letter_code
_entity_poly.pdbx_strand_id
1 'polypeptide(L)'
;MPSTRTELRQSDWQSTLFDDCALPGCAVPVVVPGDVCQSCRVAFGDMLNVRTEGPAREPAQVRADLAARDASTREQYRAQAATVAAAQQVSSRKRNQICWLCEERRTCTSTGGRWECADCQSLPS
;
A
#
# COMPACT_ATOMS: atom_id res chain seq x y z
N MET A 1 29.53 -23.81 2.33
CA MET A 1 28.41 -24.14 1.41
C MET A 1 27.70 -22.84 1.04
N PRO A 2 27.93 -22.28 -0.17
CA PRO A 2 27.21 -21.08 -0.59
C PRO A 2 26.08 -21.49 -1.55
N SER A 3 24.86 -21.60 -1.03
CA SER A 3 23.64 -21.64 -1.85
C SER A 3 23.24 -20.20 -2.16
N THR A 4 23.73 -19.60 -3.24
CA THR A 4 23.32 -18.24 -3.66
C THR A 4 23.56 -17.99 -5.16
N ARG A 5 23.11 -18.89 -6.03
CA ARG A 5 23.08 -18.60 -7.48
C ARG A 5 21.88 -19.16 -8.26
N THR A 6 21.00 -19.94 -7.63
CA THR A 6 19.85 -20.55 -8.33
C THR A 6 18.55 -19.74 -8.20
N GLU A 7 18.41 -18.88 -7.19
CA GLU A 7 17.18 -18.11 -6.94
C GLU A 7 16.98 -16.94 -7.93
N LEU A 8 18.05 -16.29 -8.39
CA LEU A 8 17.97 -15.14 -9.31
C LEU A 8 17.46 -15.51 -10.72
N ARG A 9 17.61 -16.76 -11.16
CA ARG A 9 17.12 -17.20 -12.48
C ARG A 9 15.69 -17.71 -12.48
N GLN A 10 15.11 -17.97 -11.31
CA GLN A 10 13.71 -18.42 -11.20
C GLN A 10 12.70 -17.27 -11.26
N SER A 11 13.10 -16.07 -10.82
CA SER A 11 12.23 -14.90 -10.74
C SER A 11 11.90 -14.24 -12.08
N ASP A 12 12.78 -14.33 -13.07
CA ASP A 12 12.60 -13.61 -14.36
C ASP A 12 11.62 -14.30 -15.32
N TRP A 13 11.54 -15.65 -15.32
CA TRP A 13 10.60 -16.36 -16.19
C TRP A 13 9.18 -16.39 -15.62
N GLN A 14 9.02 -16.38 -14.30
CA GLN A 14 7.68 -16.28 -13.69
C GLN A 14 7.02 -14.95 -14.05
N SER A 15 7.81 -13.87 -14.12
CA SER A 15 7.36 -12.52 -14.48
C SER A 15 6.91 -12.37 -15.94
N THR A 16 7.15 -13.37 -16.80
CA THR A 16 6.73 -13.37 -18.21
C THR A 16 5.62 -14.38 -18.52
N LEU A 17 5.34 -15.32 -17.61
CA LEU A 17 4.32 -16.37 -17.81
C LEU A 17 2.99 -16.07 -17.10
N PHE A 18 3.01 -15.23 -16.07
CA PHE A 18 1.83 -14.91 -15.27
C PHE A 18 1.62 -13.41 -15.22
N ASP A 19 0.34 -13.02 -15.14
CA ASP A 19 -0.07 -11.64 -14.92
C ASP A 19 -0.48 -11.47 -13.45
N ASP A 20 -0.50 -10.23 -12.96
CA ASP A 20 -1.06 -9.93 -11.65
C ASP A 20 -2.59 -10.01 -11.68
N CYS A 21 -3.16 -10.41 -10.54
CA CYS A 21 -4.60 -10.36 -10.30
C CYS A 21 -5.18 -8.98 -10.69
N ALA A 22 -6.33 -8.97 -11.36
CA ALA A 22 -6.96 -7.76 -11.85
C ALA A 22 -7.46 -6.80 -10.75
N LEU A 23 -7.49 -7.22 -9.48
CA LEU A 23 -7.85 -6.35 -8.37
C LEU A 23 -6.67 -5.46 -7.93
N PRO A 24 -6.87 -4.13 -7.81
CA PRO A 24 -5.82 -3.22 -7.38
C PRO A 24 -5.16 -3.66 -6.07
N GLY A 25 -3.83 -3.73 -6.07
CA GLY A 25 -3.04 -4.08 -4.88
C GLY A 25 -2.91 -5.58 -4.58
N CYS A 26 -3.52 -6.46 -5.37
CA CYS A 26 -3.30 -7.90 -5.28
C CYS A 26 -2.21 -8.34 -6.28
N ALA A 27 -1.10 -8.89 -5.78
CA ALA A 27 0.00 -9.41 -6.61
C ALA A 27 -0.01 -10.94 -6.75
N VAL A 28 -1.17 -11.58 -6.51
CA VAL A 28 -1.29 -13.03 -6.69
C VAL A 28 -1.29 -13.31 -8.20
N PRO A 29 -0.42 -14.19 -8.70
CA PRO A 29 -0.32 -14.47 -10.12
C PRO A 29 -1.59 -15.14 -10.65
N VAL A 30 -1.98 -14.76 -11.86
CA VAL A 30 -3.07 -15.34 -12.65
C VAL A 30 -2.56 -15.69 -14.05
N VAL A 31 -3.24 -16.63 -14.71
CA VAL A 31 -2.83 -17.14 -16.02
C VAL A 31 -3.34 -16.26 -17.16
N VAL A 32 -4.47 -15.58 -16.96
CA VAL A 32 -5.11 -14.75 -17.99
C VAL A 32 -5.14 -13.30 -17.50
N PRO A 33 -4.67 -12.33 -18.30
CA PRO A 33 -4.81 -10.92 -17.96
C PRO A 33 -6.27 -10.55 -17.71
N GLY A 34 -6.53 -9.85 -16.61
CA GLY A 34 -7.89 -9.49 -16.24
C GLY A 34 -8.60 -10.50 -15.35
N ASP A 35 -8.00 -11.68 -15.10
CA ASP A 35 -8.54 -12.62 -14.12
C ASP A 35 -8.35 -12.12 -12.69
N VAL A 36 -9.31 -12.50 -11.85
CA VAL A 36 -9.25 -12.31 -10.39
C VAL A 36 -8.82 -13.63 -9.75
N CYS A 37 -7.85 -13.61 -8.83
CA CYS A 37 -7.39 -14.81 -8.15
C CYS A 37 -8.48 -15.43 -7.24
N GLN A 38 -8.36 -16.72 -6.91
CA GLN A 38 -9.39 -17.44 -6.15
C GLN A 38 -9.70 -16.80 -4.79
N SER A 39 -8.68 -16.35 -4.06
CA SER A 39 -8.87 -15.70 -2.76
C SER A 39 -9.71 -14.43 -2.87
N CYS A 40 -9.47 -13.62 -3.90
CA CYS A 40 -10.24 -12.41 -4.16
C CYS A 40 -11.66 -12.75 -4.64
N ARG A 41 -11.84 -13.79 -5.46
CA ARG A 41 -13.18 -14.26 -5.85
C ARG A 41 -14.01 -14.66 -4.63
N VAL A 42 -13.42 -15.39 -3.69
CA VAL A 42 -14.10 -15.81 -2.45
C VAL A 42 -14.40 -14.61 -1.54
N ALA A 43 -13.43 -13.70 -1.39
CA ALA A 43 -13.58 -12.56 -0.49
C ALA A 43 -14.62 -11.53 -0.98
N PHE A 44 -14.64 -11.26 -2.28
CA PHE A 44 -15.50 -10.21 -2.85
C PHE A 44 -16.79 -10.76 -3.47
N GLY A 45 -16.83 -12.04 -3.87
CA GLY A 45 -18.03 -12.72 -4.34
C GLY A 45 -18.85 -11.88 -5.32
N ASP A 46 -20.11 -11.63 -4.96
CA ASP A 46 -21.09 -10.88 -5.76
C ASP A 46 -20.75 -9.39 -5.95
N MET A 47 -19.78 -8.85 -5.21
CA MET A 47 -19.28 -7.49 -5.44
C MET A 47 -18.41 -7.39 -6.70
N LEU A 48 -17.95 -8.53 -7.24
CA LEU A 48 -17.21 -8.57 -8.49
C LEU A 48 -18.17 -8.60 -9.67
N ASN A 49 -18.16 -7.52 -10.45
CA ASN A 49 -18.88 -7.49 -11.73
C ASN A 49 -17.92 -7.90 -12.86
N VAL A 50 -18.06 -9.15 -13.30
CA VAL A 50 -17.35 -9.65 -14.48
C VAL A 50 -18.01 -9.07 -15.72
N ARG A 51 -17.31 -8.16 -16.40
CA ARG A 51 -17.79 -7.60 -17.67
C ARG A 51 -17.62 -8.63 -18.78
N THR A 52 -18.69 -9.34 -19.09
CA THR A 52 -18.75 -10.28 -20.22
C THR A 52 -19.20 -9.61 -21.52
N GLU A 53 -19.72 -8.38 -21.44
CA GLU A 53 -20.20 -7.62 -22.59
C GLU A 53 -19.17 -6.60 -23.06
N GLY A 54 -18.87 -6.62 -24.36
CA GLY A 54 -17.93 -5.70 -25.01
C GLY A 54 -17.10 -6.38 -26.10
N PRO A 55 -16.35 -5.59 -26.90
CA PRO A 55 -15.41 -6.17 -27.84
C PRO A 55 -14.33 -6.96 -27.08
N ALA A 56 -13.94 -8.09 -27.64
CA ALA A 56 -12.78 -8.83 -27.15
C ALA A 56 -11.58 -7.89 -27.10
N ARG A 57 -10.94 -7.80 -25.93
CA ARG A 57 -9.75 -6.97 -25.74
C ARG A 57 -8.53 -7.86 -25.84
N GLU A 58 -7.52 -7.36 -26.55
CA GLU A 58 -6.26 -8.07 -26.65
C GLU A 58 -5.58 -8.16 -25.26
N PRO A 59 -5.01 -9.32 -24.89
CA PRO A 59 -4.30 -9.52 -23.61
C PRO A 59 -3.31 -8.39 -23.26
N ALA A 60 -2.60 -7.88 -24.26
CA ALA A 60 -1.65 -6.78 -24.09
C ALA A 60 -2.33 -5.45 -23.71
N GLN A 61 -3.53 -5.18 -24.24
CA GLN A 61 -4.31 -3.98 -23.88
C GLN A 61 -4.82 -4.10 -22.45
N VAL A 62 -5.30 -5.28 -22.03
CA VAL A 62 -5.74 -5.51 -20.65
C VAL A 62 -4.59 -5.28 -19.67
N ARG A 63 -3.41 -5.81 -19.94
CA ARG A 63 -2.20 -5.53 -19.15
C ARG A 63 -1.89 -4.04 -19.05
N ALA A 64 -1.89 -3.33 -20.19
CA ALA A 64 -1.56 -1.91 -20.23
C ALA A 64 -2.56 -1.07 -19.41
N ASP A 65 -3.85 -1.37 -19.52
CA ASP A 65 -4.90 -0.70 -18.76
C ASP A 65 -4.79 -0.93 -17.25
N LEU A 66 -4.56 -2.18 -16.84
CA LEU A 66 -4.37 -2.52 -15.43
C LEU A 66 -3.12 -1.84 -14.87
N ALA A 67 -2.01 -1.87 -15.61
CA ALA A 67 -0.77 -1.19 -15.22
C ALA A 67 -0.95 0.33 -15.10
N ALA A 68 -1.69 0.95 -16.03
CA ALA A 68 -1.98 2.38 -16.00
C ALA A 68 -2.85 2.75 -14.79
N ARG A 69 -3.89 1.97 -14.51
CA ARG A 69 -4.76 2.15 -13.34
C ARG A 69 -3.95 2.05 -12.05
N ASP A 70 -3.16 1.00 -11.90
CA ASP A 70 -2.40 0.74 -10.68
C ASP A 70 -1.26 1.74 -10.50
N ALA A 71 -0.65 2.23 -11.58
CA ALA A 71 0.29 3.35 -11.54
C ALA A 71 -0.39 4.64 -11.03
N SER A 72 -1.57 4.96 -11.55
CA SER A 72 -2.35 6.13 -11.11
C SER A 72 -2.70 6.05 -9.63
N THR A 73 -3.18 4.89 -9.16
CA THR A 73 -3.49 4.67 -7.74
C THR A 73 -2.25 4.86 -6.87
N ARG A 74 -1.11 4.25 -7.24
CA ARG A 74 0.15 4.42 -6.48
C ARG A 74 0.59 5.88 -6.41
N GLU A 75 0.45 6.63 -7.49
CA GLU A 75 0.81 8.04 -7.52
C GLU A 75 -0.08 8.87 -6.58
N GLN A 76 -1.39 8.64 -6.60
CA GLN A 76 -2.31 9.32 -5.68
C GLN A 76 -1.98 9.03 -4.20
N TYR A 77 -1.67 7.77 -3.86
CA TYR A 77 -1.27 7.42 -2.50
C TYR A 77 0.07 8.07 -2.10
N ARG A 78 1.04 8.20 -3.01
CA ARG A 78 2.28 8.94 -2.74
C ARG A 78 2.02 10.42 -2.48
N ALA A 79 1.19 11.06 -3.31
CA ALA A 79 0.83 12.46 -3.14
C ALA A 79 0.12 12.68 -1.79
N GLN A 80 -0.83 11.82 -1.43
CA GLN A 80 -1.50 11.88 -0.13
C GLN A 80 -0.53 11.70 1.04
N ALA A 81 0.38 10.72 0.95
CA ALA A 81 1.39 10.50 1.97
C ALA A 81 2.32 11.72 2.13
N ALA A 82 2.70 12.38 1.03
CA ALA A 82 3.49 13.61 1.07
C ALA A 82 2.72 14.76 1.73
N THR A 83 1.42 14.93 1.46
CA THR A 83 0.58 15.92 2.13
C THR A 83 0.48 15.66 3.63
N VAL A 84 0.26 14.41 4.04
CA VAL A 84 0.21 14.02 5.46
C VAL A 84 1.56 14.28 6.13
N ALA A 85 2.67 13.91 5.49
CA ALA A 85 4.01 14.18 6.00
C ALA A 85 4.26 15.69 6.15
N ALA A 86 3.89 16.51 5.16
CA ALA A 86 4.02 17.96 5.25
C ALA A 86 3.18 18.55 6.39
N ALA A 87 1.91 18.14 6.54
CA ALA A 87 1.07 18.57 7.65
C ALA A 87 1.65 18.14 9.02
N GLN A 88 2.29 16.97 9.07
CA GLN A 88 2.97 16.49 10.27
C GLN A 88 4.23 17.29 10.63
N GLN A 89 4.90 17.91 9.65
CA GLN A 89 6.06 18.79 9.88
C GLN A 89 5.65 20.18 10.38
N VAL A 90 4.48 20.68 9.94
CA VAL A 90 4.04 22.04 10.27
C VAL A 90 3.56 22.17 11.72
N SER A 91 2.97 21.12 12.31
CA SER A 91 2.51 21.18 13.71
C SER A 91 3.41 20.38 14.63
N SER A 92 4.17 21.11 15.47
CA SER A 92 4.86 20.53 16.61
C SER A 92 3.90 20.01 17.68
N ARG A 93 2.59 20.28 17.61
CA ARG A 93 1.56 19.82 18.56
C ARG A 93 0.55 18.87 17.89
N LYS A 94 0.37 17.66 18.43
CA LYS A 94 -0.53 16.63 17.86
C LYS A 94 -1.37 15.93 18.93
N ARG A 95 -2.58 15.52 18.54
CA ARG A 95 -3.50 14.70 19.38
C ARG A 95 -3.14 13.21 19.31
N ASN A 96 -3.64 12.44 20.29
CA ASN A 96 -3.49 10.99 20.40
C ASN A 96 -2.04 10.47 20.26
N GLN A 97 -1.06 11.26 20.68
CA GLN A 97 0.33 10.82 20.76
C GLN A 97 0.57 10.18 22.12
N ILE A 98 1.40 9.14 22.16
CA ILE A 98 1.82 8.52 23.41
C ILE A 98 2.89 9.41 24.03
N CYS A 99 2.62 9.93 25.22
CA CYS A 99 3.59 10.73 25.95
C CYS A 99 4.76 9.83 26.39
N TRP A 100 6.00 10.25 26.13
CA TRP A 100 7.18 9.47 26.51
C TRP A 100 7.40 9.38 28.04
N LEU A 101 6.77 10.27 28.81
CA LEU A 101 6.95 10.38 30.26
C LEU A 101 5.87 9.63 31.04
N CYS A 102 4.60 9.76 30.65
CA CYS A 102 3.48 9.10 31.32
C CYS A 102 2.88 7.91 30.55
N GLU A 103 3.36 7.62 29.33
CA GLU A 103 2.90 6.53 28.46
C GLU A 103 1.41 6.61 28.05
N GLU A 104 0.69 7.67 28.42
CA GLU A 104 -0.70 7.87 28.03
C GLU A 104 -0.86 8.54 26.67
N ARG A 105 -1.97 8.25 25.99
CA ARG A 105 -2.36 8.95 24.75
C ARG A 105 -2.96 10.31 25.08
N ARG A 106 -2.26 11.39 24.73
CA ARG A 106 -2.68 12.78 24.99
C ARG A 106 -2.47 13.68 23.77
N THR A 107 -2.79 14.96 23.95
CA THR A 107 -2.31 16.01 23.04
C THR A 107 -0.90 16.41 23.48
N CYS A 108 0.09 16.14 22.65
CA CYS A 108 1.51 16.31 22.97
C CYS A 108 2.20 17.28 22.01
N THR A 109 3.28 17.90 22.47
CA THR A 109 4.23 18.65 21.65
C THR A 109 5.46 17.79 21.39
N SER A 110 6.03 17.86 20.19
CA SER A 110 7.27 17.18 19.83
C SER A 110 8.46 18.00 20.32
N THR A 111 9.18 17.47 21.29
CA THR A 111 10.39 18.06 21.88
C THR A 111 11.54 17.08 21.71
N GLY A 112 12.60 17.46 20.98
CA GLY A 112 13.79 16.61 20.80
C GLY A 112 13.51 15.23 20.17
N GLY A 113 12.49 15.12 19.32
CA GLY A 113 12.07 13.85 18.70
C GLY A 113 11.19 12.95 19.58
N ARG A 114 10.77 13.41 20.76
CA ARG A 114 9.84 12.71 21.66
C ARG A 114 8.55 13.51 21.83
N TRP A 115 7.46 12.83 22.14
CA TRP A 115 6.15 13.46 22.37
C TRP A 115 5.89 13.68 23.85
N GLU A 116 5.70 14.93 24.26
CA GLU A 116 5.47 15.29 25.65
C GLU A 116 4.13 16.00 25.83
N CYS A 117 3.29 15.54 26.76
CA CYS A 117 1.99 16.18 27.01
C CYS A 117 2.17 17.50 27.77
N ALA A 118 1.15 18.35 27.75
CA ALA A 118 1.19 19.64 28.44
C ALA A 118 1.44 19.51 29.95
N ASP A 119 0.91 18.46 30.57
CA ASP A 119 1.07 18.21 32.01
C ASP A 119 2.52 17.82 32.33
N CYS A 120 3.11 16.91 31.56
CA CYS A 120 4.50 16.48 31.74
C CYS A 120 5.52 17.59 31.43
N GLN A 121 5.23 18.47 30.47
CA GLN A 121 6.06 19.65 30.18
C GLN A 121 6.12 20.66 31.34
N SER A 122 5.14 20.63 32.25
CA SER A 122 5.11 21.53 33.41
C SER A 122 5.88 20.98 34.62
N LEU A 123 6.40 19.75 34.54
CA LEU A 123 7.17 19.15 35.63
C LEU A 123 8.60 19.73 35.66
N PRO A 124 9.16 19.98 36.85
CA PRO A 124 10.56 20.37 36.98
C PRO A 124 11.48 19.23 36.52
N SER A 125 12.55 19.60 35.80
CA SER A 125 13.61 18.69 35.32
C SER A 125 14.44 18.06 36.43
#